data_AF-A0AB74KTM2-F1
#
_entry.id   AF-A0AB74KTM2-F1
#
_cell.length_a   1.000
_cell.length_b   1.000
_cell.length_c   1.000
_cell.angle_alpha   90.00
_cell.angle_beta   90.00
_cell.angle_gamma   90.00
#
_symmetry.space_group_name_H-M   'P 1'
#
loop_
_entity.id
_entity.type
_entity.pdbx_description
1 polymer ?
#
loop_
_entity_poly.entity_id
_entity_poly.type
_entity_poly.pdbx_seq_one_letter_code
_entity_poly.pdbx_strand_id
1 'polypeptide(L)'
;MDNLKNSIMALAASAKVQEALYPSFAAVGDELVLEFSECLDDLKVSDLTPKQVASIEALDVFINQHSGAQFSAMYLESSALFDDPNWEEIRSLAKLVAEEMGWSSTEPIKQKHRIVTG
;
A
#
# COMPACT_ATOMS: atom_id res chain seq x y z
N MET A 1 -8.22 -7.00 -10.61
CA MET A 1 -7.60 -7.66 -9.44
C MET A 1 -6.08 -7.61 -9.47
N ASP A 2 -5.42 -7.72 -10.63
CA ASP A 2 -3.95 -7.68 -10.70
C ASP A 2 -3.34 -6.38 -10.12
N ASN A 3 -3.97 -5.22 -10.37
CA ASN A 3 -3.52 -3.94 -9.79
C ASN A 3 -3.61 -3.94 -8.26
N LEU A 4 -4.76 -4.36 -7.69
CA LEU A 4 -4.93 -4.49 -6.25
C LEU A 4 -3.90 -5.47 -5.66
N LYS A 5 -3.70 -6.62 -6.31
CA LYS A 5 -2.67 -7.58 -5.88
C LYS A 5 -1.29 -6.93 -5.85
N ASN A 6 -0.90 -6.20 -6.90
CA ASN A 6 0.40 -5.53 -6.95
C ASN A 6 0.55 -4.48 -5.84
N SER A 7 -0.49 -3.66 -5.63
CA SER A 7 -0.51 -2.65 -4.57
C SER A 7 -0.41 -3.28 -3.18
N ILE A 8 -1.14 -4.36 -2.91
CA ILE A 8 -1.03 -5.11 -1.65
C ILE A 8 0.37 -5.71 -1.47
N MET A 9 0.98 -6.28 -2.53
CA MET A 9 2.36 -6.77 -2.44
C MET A 9 3.35 -5.63 -2.18
N ALA A 10 3.11 -4.44 -2.74
CA ALA A 10 3.95 -3.26 -2.52
C ALA A 10 3.85 -2.76 -1.07
N LEU A 11 2.63 -2.68 -0.51
CA LEU A 11 2.41 -2.33 0.90
C LEU A 11 2.98 -3.38 1.85
N ALA A 12 2.92 -4.67 1.51
CA ALA A 12 3.42 -5.77 2.33
C ALA A 12 4.95 -5.94 2.30
N ALA A 13 5.63 -5.36 1.30
CA ALA A 13 7.05 -5.52 1.08
C ALA A 13 7.90 -4.83 2.17
N SER A 14 9.19 -5.19 2.27
CA SER A 14 10.10 -4.52 3.21
C SER A 14 10.35 -3.07 2.82
N ALA A 15 10.76 -2.23 3.78
CA ALA A 15 11.10 -0.83 3.54
C ALA A 15 12.07 -0.64 2.35
N LYS A 16 13.10 -1.50 2.26
CA LYS A 16 14.07 -1.48 1.16
C LYS A 16 13.43 -1.79 -0.21
N VAL A 17 12.49 -2.73 -0.26
CA VAL A 17 11.78 -3.05 -1.50
C VAL A 17 10.82 -1.92 -1.86
N GLN A 18 10.07 -1.41 -0.88
CA GLN A 18 9.17 -0.26 -1.02
C GLN A 18 9.89 0.95 -1.61
N GLU A 19 11.03 1.33 -1.03
CA GLU A 19 11.88 2.43 -1.54
C GLU A 19 12.34 2.19 -2.98
N ALA A 20 12.71 0.96 -3.33
CA ALA A 20 13.22 0.61 -4.65
C ALA A 20 12.16 0.51 -5.76
N LEU A 21 10.86 0.57 -5.41
CA LEU A 21 9.75 0.53 -6.37
C LEU A 21 9.61 1.84 -7.16
N TYR A 22 10.09 2.94 -6.60
CA TYR A 22 9.89 4.29 -7.13
C TYR A 22 11.22 5.01 -7.37
N PRO A 23 11.23 6.08 -8.18
CA PRO A 23 12.38 6.96 -8.29
C PRO A 23 12.73 7.64 -6.96
N SER A 24 14.01 7.95 -6.74
CA SER A 24 14.50 8.50 -5.46
C SER A 24 13.97 9.90 -5.09
N PHE A 25 13.27 10.57 -6.00
CA PHE A 25 12.65 11.87 -5.76
C PHE A 25 11.17 11.77 -5.37
N ALA A 26 10.58 10.56 -5.44
CA ALA A 26 9.17 10.34 -5.10
C ALA A 26 8.98 10.29 -3.58
N ALA A 27 7.83 10.80 -3.11
CA ALA A 27 7.34 10.54 -1.77
C ALA A 27 6.80 9.12 -1.71
N VAL A 28 7.69 8.14 -1.55
CA VAL A 28 7.36 6.70 -1.72
C VAL A 28 6.19 6.27 -0.85
N GLY A 29 6.12 6.75 0.39
CA GLY A 29 5.04 6.42 1.29
C GLY A 29 3.68 6.89 0.77
N ASP A 30 3.62 8.11 0.25
CA ASP A 30 2.42 8.70 -0.35
C ASP A 30 1.99 7.95 -1.62
N GLU A 31 2.94 7.65 -2.52
CA GLU A 31 2.66 6.89 -3.74
C GLU A 31 2.07 5.50 -3.44
N LEU A 32 2.63 4.79 -2.45
CA LEU A 32 2.15 3.47 -2.03
C LEU A 32 0.68 3.48 -1.59
N VAL A 33 0.28 4.46 -0.77
CA VAL A 33 -1.10 4.55 -0.28
C VAL A 33 -2.05 5.13 -1.32
N LEU A 34 -1.57 6.00 -2.19
CA LEU A 34 -2.34 6.55 -3.31
C LEU A 34 -2.73 5.43 -4.28
N GLU A 35 -1.77 4.60 -4.71
CA GLU A 35 -2.05 3.48 -5.61
C GLU A 35 -3.02 2.45 -5.01
N PHE A 36 -2.90 2.20 -3.69
CA PHE A 36 -3.83 1.34 -2.98
C PHE A 36 -5.24 1.91 -3.01
N SER A 37 -5.39 3.20 -2.69
CA SER A 37 -6.68 3.89 -2.70
C SER A 37 -7.33 3.88 -4.08
N GLU A 38 -6.56 4.17 -5.14
CA GLU A 38 -7.04 4.07 -6.53
C GLU A 38 -7.54 2.65 -6.88
N CYS A 39 -6.88 1.62 -6.36
CA CYS A 39 -7.32 0.23 -6.56
C CYS A 39 -8.63 -0.10 -5.83
N LEU A 40 -8.93 0.57 -4.71
CA LEU A 40 -10.18 0.37 -3.97
C LEU A 40 -11.37 1.01 -4.68
N ASP A 41 -11.19 2.14 -5.34
CA ASP A 41 -12.25 2.82 -6.10
C ASP A 41 -12.83 1.92 -7.22
N ASP A 42 -11.98 1.07 -7.82
CA ASP A 42 -12.37 0.11 -8.86
C ASP A 42 -12.81 -1.27 -8.33
N LEU A 43 -12.77 -1.48 -7.00
CA LEU A 43 -13.00 -2.79 -6.41
C LEU A 43 -14.49 -3.14 -6.32
N LYS A 44 -14.88 -4.25 -6.97
CA LYS A 44 -16.22 -4.82 -6.82
C LYS A 44 -16.31 -5.70 -5.58
N VAL A 45 -16.76 -5.12 -4.47
CA VAL A 45 -16.91 -5.81 -3.17
C VAL A 45 -17.80 -7.07 -3.27
N SER A 46 -18.75 -7.11 -4.21
CA SER A 46 -19.62 -8.28 -4.45
C SER A 46 -18.86 -9.56 -4.83
N ASP A 47 -17.63 -9.42 -5.32
CA ASP A 47 -16.81 -10.53 -5.80
C ASP A 47 -15.92 -11.12 -4.68
N LEU A 48 -15.99 -10.55 -3.47
CA LEU A 48 -15.16 -10.90 -2.33
C LEU A 48 -15.95 -11.64 -1.24
N THR A 49 -15.24 -12.49 -0.51
CA THR A 49 -15.78 -13.09 0.72
C THR A 49 -15.79 -12.06 1.86
N PRO A 50 -16.65 -12.23 2.88
CA PRO A 50 -16.68 -11.32 4.04
C PRO A 50 -15.32 -11.16 4.75
N LYS A 51 -14.49 -12.21 4.76
CA LYS A 51 -13.14 -12.15 5.37
C LYS A 51 -12.17 -11.29 4.57
N GLN A 52 -12.23 -11.39 3.24
CA GLN A 52 -11.41 -10.59 2.33
C GLN A 52 -11.81 -9.11 2.39
N VAL A 53 -13.12 -8.84 2.47
CA VAL A 53 -13.61 -7.48 2.69
C VAL A 53 -13.10 -6.94 4.03
N ALA A 54 -13.28 -7.69 5.11
CA ALA A 54 -12.85 -7.26 6.43
C ALA A 54 -11.33 -7.02 6.54
N SER A 55 -10.48 -7.81 5.87
CA SER A 55 -9.04 -7.61 5.89
C SER A 55 -8.62 -6.35 5.10
N ILE A 56 -9.25 -6.09 3.95
CA ILE A 56 -9.02 -4.86 3.17
C ILE A 56 -9.49 -3.63 3.95
N GLU A 57 -10.69 -3.69 4.53
CA GLU A 57 -11.23 -2.61 5.37
C GLU A 57 -10.35 -2.33 6.58
N ALA A 58 -9.77 -3.34 7.22
CA ALA A 58 -8.86 -3.14 8.35
C ALA A 58 -7.60 -2.36 7.94
N LEU A 59 -7.01 -2.69 6.79
CA LEU A 59 -5.87 -1.96 6.23
C LEU A 59 -6.24 -0.52 5.87
N ASP A 60 -7.35 -0.33 5.15
CA ASP A 60 -7.82 0.99 4.72
C ASP A 60 -8.17 1.90 5.90
N VAL A 61 -8.88 1.37 6.91
CA VAL A 61 -9.18 2.09 8.14
C VAL A 61 -7.91 2.51 8.87
N PHE A 62 -6.89 1.64 8.95
CA PHE A 62 -5.63 1.99 9.59
C PHE A 62 -4.93 3.13 8.86
N ILE A 63 -4.83 3.06 7.53
CA ILE A 63 -4.24 4.13 6.70
C ILE A 63 -5.00 5.44 6.89
N ASN A 64 -6.34 5.40 6.85
CA ASN A 64 -7.18 6.58 7.02
C ASN A 64 -7.07 7.21 8.43
N GLN A 65 -6.92 6.40 9.48
CA GLN A 65 -6.69 6.88 10.84
C GLN A 65 -5.34 7.58 11.01
N HIS A 66 -4.37 7.23 10.17
CA HIS A 66 -3.04 7.84 10.11
C HIS A 66 -2.92 8.85 8.97
N SER A 67 -4.02 9.44 8.52
CA SER A 67 -4.03 10.48 7.49
C SER A 67 -4.05 11.90 8.08
N GLY A 68 -3.66 12.89 7.28
CA GLY A 68 -3.69 14.30 7.63
C GLY A 68 -2.32 14.88 7.95
N ALA A 69 -2.28 16.21 8.15
CA ALA A 69 -1.03 16.97 8.22
C ALA A 69 -0.09 16.48 9.34
N GLN A 70 -0.62 15.98 10.46
CA GLN A 70 0.20 15.46 11.56
C GLN A 70 0.99 14.20 11.20
N PHE A 71 0.59 13.48 10.15
CA PHE A 71 1.27 12.28 9.66
C PHE A 71 2.05 12.54 8.36
N SER A 72 2.14 13.80 7.89
CA SER A 72 2.81 14.12 6.62
C SER A 72 4.25 13.58 6.53
N ALA A 73 5.03 13.68 7.60
CA ALA A 73 6.40 13.15 7.63
C ALA A 73 6.45 11.62 7.39
N MET A 74 5.46 10.87 7.89
CA MET A 74 5.37 9.42 7.70
C MET A 74 5.30 9.01 6.22
N TYR A 75 4.65 9.82 5.39
CA TYR A 75 4.45 9.52 3.95
C TYR A 75 5.44 10.22 3.03
N LEU A 76 5.90 11.42 3.41
CA LEU A 76 6.76 12.26 2.57
C LEU A 76 8.26 12.02 2.79
N GLU A 77 8.68 11.50 3.94
CA GLU A 77 10.08 11.25 4.24
C GLU A 77 10.44 9.77 4.02
N SER A 78 11.38 9.47 3.13
CA SER A 78 11.75 8.08 2.82
C SER A 78 12.28 7.29 4.02
N SER A 79 12.92 7.97 4.99
CA SER A 79 13.40 7.34 6.24
C SER A 79 12.24 6.75 7.07
N ALA A 80 11.04 7.33 6.98
CA ALA A 80 9.89 6.84 7.73
C ALA A 80 9.49 5.41 7.35
N LEU A 81 9.75 4.98 6.10
CA LEU A 81 9.52 3.58 5.70
C LEU A 81 10.29 2.58 6.59
N PHE A 82 11.47 2.98 7.06
CA PHE A 82 12.37 2.16 7.87
C PHE A 82 12.12 2.33 9.37
N ASP A 83 11.87 3.56 9.80
CA ASP A 83 11.94 3.93 11.22
C ASP A 83 10.56 4.13 11.88
N ASP A 84 9.50 4.38 11.09
CA ASP A 84 8.17 4.64 11.64
C ASP A 84 7.40 3.33 11.88
N PRO A 85 6.94 3.06 13.12
CA PRO A 85 6.25 1.82 13.45
C PRO A 85 4.90 1.65 12.73
N ASN A 86 4.27 2.74 12.28
CA ASN A 86 3.02 2.64 11.53
C ASN A 86 3.22 1.95 10.18
N TRP A 87 4.41 2.06 9.58
CA TRP A 87 4.74 1.31 8.37
C TRP A 87 4.91 -0.19 8.64
N GLU A 88 5.34 -0.61 9.83
CA GLU A 88 5.34 -2.03 10.20
C GLU A 88 3.92 -2.59 10.30
N GLU A 89 3.00 -1.81 10.85
CA GLU A 89 1.59 -2.19 10.95
C GLU A 89 0.92 -2.25 9.57
N ILE A 90 1.14 -1.25 8.70
CA ILE A 90 0.68 -1.28 7.30
C ILE A 90 1.18 -2.54 6.59
N ARG A 91 2.48 -2.86 6.72
CA ARG A 91 3.07 -4.07 6.13
C ARG A 91 2.41 -5.35 6.65
N SER A 92 2.08 -5.38 7.94
CA SER A 92 1.48 -6.55 8.57
C SER A 92 0.03 -6.74 8.13
N LEU A 93 -0.77 -5.68 8.11
CA LEU A 93 -2.14 -5.69 7.60
C LEU A 93 -2.20 -6.07 6.11
N ALA A 94 -1.30 -5.52 5.29
CA ALA A 94 -1.21 -5.87 3.88
C ALA A 94 -0.85 -7.36 3.64
N LYS A 95 0.01 -7.96 4.49
CA LYS A 95 0.27 -9.41 4.43
C LYS A 95 -0.97 -10.22 4.78
N LEU A 96 -1.74 -9.81 5.77
CA LEU A 96 -3.01 -10.47 6.11
C LEU A 96 -4.02 -10.39 4.96
N VAL A 97 -4.09 -9.26 4.26
CA VAL A 97 -4.90 -9.15 3.03
C VAL A 97 -4.43 -10.18 2.00
N ALA A 98 -3.13 -10.25 1.73
CA ALA A 98 -2.58 -11.22 0.77
C ALA A 98 -2.92 -12.67 1.14
N GLU A 99 -2.83 -13.02 2.43
CA GLU A 99 -3.17 -14.34 2.95
C GLU A 99 -4.65 -14.69 2.76
N GLU A 100 -5.57 -13.79 3.13
CA GLU A 100 -7.02 -13.98 2.95
C GLU A 100 -7.42 -14.03 1.46
N MET A 101 -6.66 -13.35 0.59
CA MET A 101 -6.84 -13.41 -0.85
C MET A 101 -6.24 -14.67 -1.49
N GLY A 102 -5.50 -15.48 -0.72
CA GLY A 102 -4.81 -16.67 -1.22
C GLY A 102 -3.69 -16.33 -2.20
N TRP A 103 -3.11 -15.13 -2.10
CA TRP A 103 -2.04 -14.69 -2.97
C TRP A 103 -0.68 -15.11 -2.41
N SER A 104 0.10 -15.82 -3.22
CA SER A 104 1.51 -16.08 -2.89
C SER A 104 2.28 -14.77 -2.82
N SER A 105 3.20 -14.68 -1.86
CA SER A 105 4.16 -13.57 -1.80
C SER A 105 4.97 -13.53 -3.08
N THR A 106 4.74 -12.48 -3.87
CA THR A 106 5.45 -12.20 -5.11
C THR A 106 6.06 -10.82 -5.01
N GLU A 107 7.26 -10.64 -5.55
CA GLU A 107 7.89 -9.34 -5.58
C GLU A 107 7.01 -8.34 -6.36
N PRO A 108 6.67 -7.18 -5.78
CA PRO A 108 5.85 -6.18 -6.44
C PRO A 108 6.55 -5.66 -7.70
N ILE A 109 5.75 -5.41 -8.73
CA ILE A 109 6.25 -4.86 -9.99
C ILE A 109 6.55 -3.38 -9.77
N LYS A 110 7.72 -2.94 -10.26
CA LYS A 110 8.09 -1.53 -10.27
C LYS A 110 7.02 -0.69 -10.94
N GLN A 111 6.70 0.43 -10.29
CA GLN A 111 5.65 1.29 -10.78
C GLN A 111 6.15 2.13 -11.94
N LYS A 112 5.38 2.13 -13.02
CA LYS A 112 5.67 2.98 -14.18
C LYS A 112 5.26 4.39 -13.80
N HIS A 113 6.23 5.29 -13.73
CA HIS A 113 5.98 6.69 -13.45
C HIS A 113 4.88 7.24 -14.37
N ARG A 114 3.75 7.69 -13.80
CA ARG A 114 2.77 8.48 -14.54
C ARG A 114 3.44 9.83 -14.81
N ILE A 115 3.86 10.05 -16.05
CA ILE A 115 4.23 11.39 -16.50
C ILE A 115 2.94 12.20 -16.48
N VAL A 116 2.73 13.01 -15.43
CA VAL A 116 1.70 14.03 -15.43
C VAL A 116 2.20 15.12 -16.38
N THR A 117 1.76 15.09 -17.63
CA THR A 117 1.88 16.27 -18.51
C THR A 117 0.91 17.31 -17.97
N GLY A 118 1.46 18.35 -17.33
CA GLY A 118 0.70 19.55 -16.94
C GLY A 118 0.23 20.37 -18.12
#